data_AF-A0A947MWH0-F1
#
_entry.id   AF-A0A947MWH0-F1
#
_cell.length_a   1.000
_cell.length_b   1.000
_cell.length_c   1.000
_cell.angle_alpha   90.00
_cell.angle_beta   90.00
_cell.angle_gamma   90.00
#
_symmetry.space_group_name_H-M   'P 1'
#
loop_
_entity.id
_entity.type
_entity.pdbx_description
1 polymer ?
#
loop_
_entity_poly.entity_id
_entity_poly.type
_entity_poly.pdbx_seq_one_letter_code
_entity_poly.pdbx_strand_id
1 'polypeptide(L)'
;VVPQFIDVESKIFGPITMRQFITVLVAVFLEFIIYKLSDFTLFLVLSAVVFPAAGAMAFMKIGGIPVPHFFLFPRLYANEIDCRN
;
A
#
# COMPACT_ATOMS: atom_id res chain seq x y z
N VAL A 1 -20.33 -28.00 3.90
CA VAL A 1 -19.54 -26.95 3.22
C VAL A 1 -20.12 -25.60 3.60
N VAL A 2 -19.40 -24.85 4.43
CA VAL A 2 -19.81 -23.48 4.79
C VAL A 2 -19.06 -22.55 3.85
N PRO A 3 -19.74 -21.74 3.03
CA PRO A 3 -19.08 -20.67 2.29
C PRO A 3 -18.56 -19.67 3.32
N GLN A 4 -17.24 -19.57 3.45
CA GLN A 4 -16.60 -18.48 4.18
C GLN A 4 -16.71 -17.25 3.29
N PHE A 5 -17.62 -16.33 3.63
CA PHE A 5 -17.58 -15.01 3.05
C PHE A 5 -16.28 -14.38 3.51
N ILE A 6 -15.27 -14.41 2.65
CA ILE A 6 -14.16 -13.49 2.79
C ILE A 6 -14.80 -12.10 2.79
N ASP A 7 -14.65 -11.36 3.88
CA ASP A 7 -15.18 -10.01 3.99
C ASP A 7 -14.60 -9.21 2.83
N VAL A 8 -15.47 -8.90 1.87
CA VAL A 8 -15.10 -8.09 0.72
C VAL A 8 -14.85 -6.70 1.27
N GLU A 9 -13.57 -6.32 1.29
CA GLU A 9 -13.20 -4.97 1.68
C GLU A 9 -14.08 -3.97 0.95
N SER A 10 -14.71 -3.06 1.70
CA SER A 10 -15.41 -1.94 1.13
C SER A 10 -14.42 -1.14 0.27
N LYS A 11 -14.61 -1.20 -1.03
CA LYS A 11 -13.86 -0.40 -1.99
C LYS A 11 -14.49 0.99 -1.97
N ILE A 12 -13.68 2.02 -1.70
CA ILE A 12 -14.18 3.40 -1.65
C ILE A 12 -14.37 3.95 -3.06
N PHE A 13 -13.33 3.80 -3.89
CA PHE A 13 -13.26 4.36 -5.24
C PHE A 13 -12.87 3.27 -6.24
N GLY A 14 -13.85 2.73 -6.95
CA GLY A 14 -13.64 1.71 -7.97
C GLY A 14 -12.85 0.50 -7.44
N PRO A 15 -11.62 0.24 -7.93
CA PRO A 15 -10.78 -0.85 -7.46
C PRO A 15 -9.96 -0.54 -6.19
N ILE A 16 -10.01 0.68 -5.64
CA ILE A 16 -9.20 1.13 -4.50
C ILE A 16 -9.88 0.79 -3.17
N THR A 17 -9.17 0.04 -2.34
CA THR A 17 -9.58 -0.34 -0.97
C THR A 17 -9.32 0.79 0.04
N MET A 18 -10.00 0.74 1.20
CA MET A 18 -9.79 1.71 2.29
C MET A 18 -8.33 1.84 2.70
N ARG A 19 -7.62 0.72 2.82
CA ARG A 19 -6.21 0.73 3.21
C ARG A 19 -5.30 1.37 2.16
N GLN A 20 -5.55 1.10 0.88
CA GLN A 20 -4.78 1.70 -0.22
C GLN A 20 -4.97 3.22 -0.26
N PHE A 21 -6.19 3.69 0.00
CA PHE A 21 -6.46 5.12 0.10
C PHE A 21 -5.65 5.77 1.22
N ILE A 22 -5.60 5.16 2.41
CA ILE A 22 -4.81 5.67 3.54
C ILE A 22 -3.31 5.68 3.20
N THR A 23 -2.78 4.62 2.56
CA THR A 23 -1.37 4.57 2.16
C THR A 23 -1.01 5.70 1.19
N VAL A 24 -1.85 5.98 0.20
CA VAL A 24 -1.64 7.09 -0.75
C VAL A 24 -1.75 8.44 -0.04
N LEU A 25 -2.71 8.59 0.88
CA LEU A 25 -2.88 9.82 1.66
C LEU A 25 -1.64 10.13 2.51
N VAL A 26 -1.07 9.12 3.18
CA VAL A 26 0.17 9.27 3.95
C VAL A 26 1.34 9.64 3.04
N ALA A 27 1.47 9.03 1.86
CA ALA A 27 2.53 9.34 0.91
C ALA A 27 2.46 10.80 0.43
N VAL A 28 1.27 11.27 0.05
CA VAL A 28 1.05 12.66 -0.38
C VAL A 28 1.35 13.64 0.75
N PHE A 29 0.96 13.31 1.99
CA PHE A 29 1.25 14.15 3.15
C PHE A 29 2.75 14.26 3.42
N LEU A 30 3.48 13.14 3.26
CA LEU A 30 4.92 13.08 3.44
C LEU A 30 5.65 13.89 2.34
N GLU A 31 5.19 13.82 1.10
CA GLU A 31 5.70 14.66 0.00
C GLU A 31 5.44 16.15 0.21
N PHE A 32 4.29 16.51 0.77
CA PHE A 32 3.98 17.90 1.11
C PHE A 32 4.94 18.45 2.16
N ILE A 33 5.33 17.64 3.14
CA ILE A 33 6.33 18.01 4.15
C ILE A 33 7.71 18.20 3.46
N ILE A 34 8.12 17.26 2.60
CA ILE A 34 9.39 17.35 1.85
C ILE A 34 9.41 18.62 0.99
N TYR A 35 8.30 18.96 0.32
CA TYR A 35 8.16 20.16 -0.49
C TYR A 35 8.35 21.45 0.33
N LYS A 36 7.92 21.47 1.59
CA LYS A 36 8.06 22.64 2.47
C LYS A 36 9.47 22.81 3.04
N LEU A 37 10.24 21.73 3.16
CA LEU A 37 11.56 21.71 3.80
C LEU A 37 12.73 21.71 2.81
N SER A 38 12.52 21.31 1.55
CA SER A 38 13.57 21.14 0.55
C SER A 38 13.56 22.22 -0.54
N ASP A 39 14.72 22.50 -1.13
CA ASP A 39 14.83 23.26 -2.38
C ASP A 39 14.09 22.57 -3.53
N PHE A 40 13.56 23.35 -4.48
CA PHE A 40 12.73 22.84 -5.59
C PHE A 40 13.41 21.71 -6.38
N THR A 41 14.73 21.83 -6.61
CA THR A 41 15.53 20.80 -7.29
C THR A 41 15.62 19.52 -6.47
N LEU A 42 15.82 19.62 -5.16
CA LEU A 42 15.96 18.48 -4.25
C LEU A 42 14.60 17.78 -4.06
N PHE A 43 13.51 18.55 -4.00
CA PHE A 43 12.15 18.04 -4.03
C PHE A 43 11.84 17.23 -5.29
N LEU A 44 12.23 17.72 -6.48
CA LEU A 44 11.97 17.02 -7.74
C LEU A 44 12.63 15.64 -7.76
N VAL A 45 13.89 15.56 -7.34
CA VAL A 45 14.64 14.29 -7.28
C VAL A 45 14.05 13.35 -6.24
N LEU A 46 13.69 13.84 -5.04
CA LEU A 46 13.09 13.00 -4.01
C LEU A 46 11.69 12.50 -4.40
N SER A 47 10.82 13.37 -4.91
CA SER A 47 9.46 12.94 -5.31
C SER A 47 9.51 11.92 -6.44
N ALA A 48 10.45 12.06 -7.38
CA ALA A 48 10.63 11.09 -8.46
C ALA A 48 10.98 9.67 -7.96
N VAL A 49 11.58 9.55 -6.77
CA VAL A 49 11.89 8.24 -6.14
C VAL A 49 10.77 7.81 -5.19
N VAL A 50 10.29 8.73 -4.36
CA VAL A 50 9.32 8.46 -3.28
C VAL A 50 7.93 8.15 -3.85
N PHE A 51 7.46 8.89 -4.84
CA PHE A 51 6.14 8.70 -5.44
C PHE A 51 5.94 7.31 -6.04
N PRO A 52 6.84 6.80 -6.92
CA PRO A 52 6.69 5.44 -7.45
C PRO A 52 6.92 4.37 -6.38
N ALA A 53 7.79 4.59 -5.40
CA ALA A 53 7.98 3.64 -4.30
C ALA A 53 6.71 3.50 -3.44
N ALA A 54 6.07 4.63 -3.09
CA ALA A 54 4.82 4.65 -2.35
C ALA A 54 3.64 4.09 -3.17
N GLY A 55 3.57 4.41 -4.46
CA GLY A 55 2.58 3.83 -5.38
C GLY A 55 2.75 2.32 -5.51
N ALA A 56 3.98 1.84 -5.65
CA ALA A 56 4.27 0.41 -5.69
C ALA A 56 3.85 -0.26 -4.38
N MET A 57 4.10 0.34 -3.21
CA MET A 57 3.59 -0.18 -1.93
C MET A 57 2.06 -0.15 -1.81
N ALA A 58 1.37 0.80 -2.44
CA ALA A 58 -0.09 0.84 -2.40
C ALA A 58 -0.74 -0.20 -3.34
N PHE A 59 -0.15 -0.45 -4.51
CA PHE A 59 -0.80 -1.24 -5.56
C PHE A 59 -0.18 -2.61 -5.82
N MET A 60 1.06 -2.89 -5.37
CA MET A 60 1.64 -4.22 -5.50
C MET A 60 0.91 -5.22 -4.60
N LYS A 61 0.64 -6.39 -5.18
CA LYS A 61 0.08 -7.55 -4.49
C LYS A 61 1.09 -8.68 -4.64
N ILE A 62 1.55 -9.24 -3.52
CA ILE A 62 2.42 -10.42 -3.51
C ILE A 62 1.51 -11.61 -3.19
N GLY A 63 1.47 -12.62 -4.07
CA GLY A 63 0.66 -13.84 -3.83
C GLY A 63 -0.86 -13.61 -3.72
N GLY A 64 -1.38 -12.52 -4.28
CA GLY A 64 -2.81 -12.15 -4.17
C GLY A 64 -3.19 -11.40 -2.89
N ILE A 65 -2.23 -11.18 -1.99
CA ILE A 65 -2.39 -10.38 -0.76
C ILE A 65 -1.78 -9.00 -0.99
N PRO A 66 -2.49 -7.90 -0.64
CA PRO A 66 -1.93 -6.56 -0.73
C PRO A 66 -0.79 -6.39 0.29
N VAL A 67 0.33 -5.82 -0.15
CA VAL A 67 1.57 -5.69 0.65
C VAL A 67 1.43 -4.97 2.01
N PRO A 68 0.48 -4.03 2.25
CA PRO A 68 0.29 -3.46 3.58
C PRO A 68 -0.07 -4.52 4.63
N HIS A 69 -0.74 -5.60 4.20
CA HIS A 69 -1.17 -6.67 5.10
C HIS A 69 -0.02 -7.62 5.46
N PHE A 70 0.90 -7.85 4.52
CA PHE A 70 2.14 -8.59 4.77
C PHE A 70 3.06 -7.86 5.76
N PHE A 71 3.12 -6.52 5.68
CA PHE A 71 4.00 -5.73 6.54
C PHE A 71 3.54 -5.69 8.01
N LEU A 72 2.23 -5.66 8.26
CA LEU A 72 1.65 -5.64 9.62
C LEU A 72 1.72 -7.01 10.33
N PHE A 73 1.51 -8.11 9.61
CA PHE A 73 1.49 -9.46 10.20
C PHE A 73 2.30 -10.49 9.40
N PRO A 74 3.62 -10.29 9.25
CA PRO A 74 4.45 -11.12 8.37
C PRO A 74 4.43 -12.61 8.73
N ARG A 75 4.31 -12.94 10.02
CA ARG A 75 4.39 -14.32 10.52
C ARG A 75 3.11 -15.14 10.33
N LEU A 76 1.95 -14.49 10.28
CA LEU A 76 0.66 -15.17 10.01
C LEU A 76 0.47 -15.36 8.51
N TYR A 77 0.90 -14.39 7.69
CA TYR A 77 0.81 -14.48 6.24
C TYR A 77 1.77 -15.47 5.60
N ALA A 78 2.97 -15.66 6.16
CA ALA A 78 3.91 -16.67 5.65
C ALA A 78 3.29 -18.08 5.63
N ASN A 79 2.51 -18.41 6.67
CA ASN A 79 1.83 -19.70 6.79
C ASN A 79 0.65 -19.82 5.81
N GLU A 80 -0.04 -18.71 5.55
CA GLU A 80 -1.15 -18.67 4.59
C GLU A 80 -0.70 -18.78 3.12
N ILE A 81 0.50 -18.28 2.79
CA ILE A 81 1.11 -18.44 1.45
C ILE A 81 1.56 -19.89 1.22
N ASP A 82 2.11 -20.56 2.23
CA ASP A 82 2.52 -21.96 2.15
C ASP A 82 1.32 -22.91 1.98
N CYS A 83 0.18 -22.59 2.61
CA CYS A 83 -1.06 -23.36 2.42
C CYS A 83 -1.79 -23.09 1.08
N ARG A 84 -1.38 -22.06 0.33
CA ARG A 84 -2.00 -21.67 -0.95
C ARG A 84 -1.24 -22.24 -2.17
N ASN A 85 0.04 -22.57 -2.00
CA ASN A 85 0.93 -23.06 -3.07
C ASN A 85 1.06 -24.58 -3.05
#